data_AF-A0A061NXU5-F1
#
_entry.id   AF-A0A061NXU5-F1
#
_cell.length_a   1.000
_cell.length_b   1.000
_cell.length_c   1.000
_cell.angle_alpha   90.00
_cell.angle_beta   90.00
_cell.angle_gamma   90.00
#
_symmetry.space_group_name_H-M   'P 1'
#
loop_
_entity.id
_entity.type
_entity.pdbx_description
1 polymer ?
#
loop_
_entity_poly.entity_id
_entity_poly.type
_entity_poly.pdbx_seq_one_letter_code
_entity_poly.pdbx_strand_id
1 'polypeptide(L)'
;MLAALAGMFEIIVYVTGLGIVLDNMTSVFHIVAYALGYGIGVIIGIKIEEKLALGYITVNVITKEYEPDIPNYLRDKGYGVTNWVAYGREGERLMMEILTSRRSEKALYDTVKLLDPKAFIISHEPKAFFGGFWVKGLRR
;
A
#
# COMPACT_ATOMS: atom_id res chain seq x y z
N MET A 1 16.06 -2.77 14.36
CA MET A 1 17.31 -3.56 14.35
C MET A 1 17.55 -4.23 12.99
N LEU A 2 16.59 -4.98 12.42
CA LEU A 2 16.72 -5.52 11.05
C LEU A 2 16.98 -4.45 9.97
N ALA A 3 16.25 -3.33 10.01
CA ALA A 3 16.45 -2.24 9.05
C ALA A 3 17.88 -1.65 9.08
N ALA A 4 18.48 -1.57 10.27
CA ALA A 4 19.85 -1.07 10.43
C ALA A 4 20.89 -2.06 9.90
N LEU A 5 20.69 -3.37 10.12
CA LEU A 5 21.54 -4.43 9.56
C LEU A 5 21.44 -4.51 8.04
N ALA A 6 20.24 -4.34 7.49
CA ALA A 6 20.02 -4.29 6.03
C ALA A 6 20.75 -3.09 5.40
N GLY A 7 20.63 -1.90 6.00
CA GLY A 7 21.33 -0.70 5.52
C GLY A 7 22.86 -0.81 5.62
N MET A 8 23.38 -1.51 6.62
CA MET A 8 24.82 -1.81 6.71
C MET A 8 25.29 -2.70 5.55
N PHE A 9 24.52 -3.72 5.19
CA PHE A 9 24.88 -4.59 4.06
C PHE A 9 24.78 -3.85 2.72
N GLU A 10 23.75 -3.01 2.57
CA GLU A 10 23.54 -2.16 1.40
C GLU A 10 24.74 -1.24 1.14
N ILE A 11 25.22 -0.52 2.16
CA ILE A 11 26.33 0.42 1.97
C ILE A 11 27.65 -0.28 1.61
N ILE A 12 27.89 -1.50 2.11
CA ILE A 12 29.07 -2.30 1.77
C ILE A 12 29.04 -2.64 0.27
N VAL A 13 27.93 -3.21 -0.21
CA VAL A 13 27.77 -3.57 -1.62
C VAL A 13 27.90 -2.34 -2.52
N TYR A 14 27.31 -1.21 -2.11
CA TYR A 14 27.36 0.04 -2.86
C TYR A 14 28.80 0.57 -3.00
N VAL A 15 29.54 0.68 -1.88
CA VAL A 15 30.92 1.21 -1.90
C VAL A 15 31.85 0.30 -2.69
N THR A 16 31.74 -1.03 -2.54
CA THR A 16 32.55 -1.97 -3.31
C THR A 16 32.22 -1.92 -4.81
N GLY A 17 30.93 -1.88 -5.17
CA GLY A 17 30.51 -1.79 -6.57
C GLY A 17 30.96 -0.48 -7.23
N LEU A 18 30.84 0.63 -6.52
CA LEU A 18 31.30 1.94 -7.00
C LEU A 18 32.82 1.96 -7.17
N GLY A 19 33.58 1.37 -6.23
CA GLY A 19 35.04 1.25 -6.34
C GLY A 19 35.50 0.55 -7.62
N ILE A 20 34.83 -0.54 -8.01
CA ILE A 20 35.14 -1.29 -9.25
C ILE A 20 34.93 -0.43 -10.50
N VAL A 21 33.89 0.41 -10.51
CA VAL A 21 33.58 1.29 -11.65
C VAL A 21 34.60 2.44 -11.75
N LEU A 22 34.99 3.00 -10.61
CA LEU A 22 35.96 4.09 -10.54
C LEU A 22 37.38 3.65 -10.91
N ASP A 23 37.76 2.40 -10.60
CA ASP A 23 39.07 1.84 -11.00
C ASP A 23 39.20 1.60 -12.52
N ASN A 24 38.08 1.48 -13.25
CA ASN A 24 38.05 1.17 -14.69
C ASN A 24 37.21 2.15 -15.53
N MET A 25 37.38 3.46 -15.27
CA MET A 25 36.61 4.53 -15.96
C MET A 25 36.83 4.62 -17.49
N THR A 26 37.85 3.96 -18.04
CA THR A 26 38.19 4.00 -19.47
C THR A 26 37.24 3.20 -20.37
N SER A 27 36.36 2.38 -19.81
CA SER A 27 35.44 1.55 -20.59
C SER A 27 33.98 1.85 -20.23
N VAL A 28 33.26 2.42 -21.21
CA VAL A 28 31.82 2.73 -21.16
C VAL A 28 30.99 1.52 -20.74
N PHE A 29 31.45 0.30 -21.05
CA PHE A 29 30.77 -0.93 -20.68
C PHE A 29 30.64 -1.15 -19.16
N HIS A 30 31.63 -0.73 -18.35
CA HIS A 30 31.54 -0.87 -16.90
C HIS A 30 30.47 0.07 -16.30
N ILE A 31 30.41 1.29 -16.82
CA ILE A 31 29.41 2.28 -16.41
C ILE A 31 28.00 1.78 -16.75
N VAL A 32 27.82 1.25 -17.96
CA VAL A 32 26.52 0.70 -18.41
C VAL A 32 26.13 -0.52 -17.58
N ALA A 33 27.05 -1.46 -17.32
CA ALA A 33 26.78 -2.64 -16.50
C ALA A 33 26.39 -2.27 -15.07
N TYR A 34 27.07 -1.30 -14.45
CA TYR A 34 26.72 -0.80 -13.13
C TYR A 34 25.36 -0.09 -13.10
N ALA A 35 25.08 0.78 -14.07
CA ALA A 35 23.81 1.49 -14.15
C ALA A 35 22.62 0.52 -14.33
N LEU A 36 22.76 -0.49 -15.18
CA LEU A 36 21.75 -1.53 -15.37
C LEU A 36 21.60 -2.41 -14.13
N GLY A 37 22.71 -2.84 -13.53
CA GLY A 37 22.69 -3.64 -12.30
C GLY A 37 22.02 -2.91 -11.13
N TYR A 38 22.35 -1.62 -10.95
CA TYR A 38 21.71 -0.77 -9.95
C TYR A 38 20.22 -0.59 -10.23
N GLY A 39 19.83 -0.28 -11.48
CA GLY A 39 18.42 -0.14 -11.85
C GLY A 39 17.60 -1.41 -11.61
N ILE A 40 18.13 -2.58 -11.98
CA ILE A 40 17.49 -3.88 -11.70
C ILE A 40 17.42 -4.12 -10.19
N GLY A 41 18.49 -3.82 -9.45
CA GLY A 41 18.54 -3.93 -8.00
C GLY A 41 17.47 -3.10 -7.31
N VAL A 42 17.27 -1.85 -7.73
CA VAL A 42 16.21 -0.96 -7.23
C VAL A 42 14.83 -1.55 -7.52
N ILE A 43 14.57 -2.06 -8.73
CA ILE A 43 13.28 -2.67 -9.07
C ILE A 43 12.99 -3.89 -8.19
N ILE A 44 13.99 -4.74 -7.96
CA ILE A 44 13.87 -5.91 -7.07
C ILE A 44 13.65 -5.45 -5.63
N GLY A 45 14.37 -4.43 -5.16
CA GLY A 45 14.21 -3.82 -3.85
C GLY A 45 12.79 -3.35 -3.61
N ILE A 46 12.23 -2.59 -4.55
CA ILE A 46 10.83 -2.10 -4.51
C ILE A 46 9.86 -3.29 -4.41
N LYS A 47 10.03 -4.35 -5.22
CA LYS A 47 9.16 -5.54 -5.15
C LYS A 47 9.25 -6.27 -3.81
N ILE A 48 10.44 -6.34 -3.23
CA ILE A 48 10.64 -6.96 -1.91
C ILE A 48 9.98 -6.10 -0.83
N GLU A 49 10.14 -4.78 -0.90
CA GLU A 49 9.50 -3.82 0.01
C GLU A 49 7.97 -3.90 -0.08
N GLU A 50 7.40 -3.92 -1.28
CA GLU A 50 5.96 -4.12 -1.52
C GLU A 50 5.47 -5.46 -0.91
N LYS A 51 6.29 -6.51 -1.02
CA LYS A 51 5.97 -7.83 -0.45
C LYS A 51 6.11 -7.86 1.08
N LEU A 52 7.01 -7.06 1.66
CA LEU A 52 7.18 -6.91 3.11
C LEU A 52 6.17 -5.94 3.72
N ALA A 53 5.61 -5.02 2.94
CA ALA A 53 4.52 -4.13 3.30
C ALA A 53 3.15 -4.84 3.45
N LEU A 54 3.17 -6.14 3.80
CA LEU A 54 2.02 -6.93 4.24
C LEU A 54 1.45 -6.30 5.51
N GLY A 55 0.58 -5.32 5.32
CA GLY A 55 -0.13 -4.59 6.37
C GLY A 55 -1.59 -4.41 6.00
N TYR A 56 -2.38 -4.02 6.99
CA TYR A 56 -3.76 -3.60 6.79
C TYR A 56 -3.84 -2.10 6.87
N ILE A 57 -4.78 -1.53 6.13
CA ILE A 57 -5.12 -0.12 6.16
C ILE A 57 -6.60 0.02 6.48
N THR A 58 -6.95 1.15 7.07
CA THR A 58 -8.34 1.55 7.26
C THR A 58 -8.66 2.63 6.23
N VAL A 59 -9.71 2.42 5.45
CA VAL A 59 -10.17 3.34 4.41
C VAL A 59 -11.52 3.89 4.83
N ASN A 60 -11.58 5.21 5.01
CA ASN A 60 -12.81 5.95 5.21
C ASN A 60 -13.33 6.42 3.86
N VAL A 61 -14.59 6.10 3.57
CA VAL A 61 -15.30 6.48 2.35
C VAL A 61 -16.55 7.26 2.74
N ILE A 62 -16.71 8.44 2.15
CA ILE A 62 -17.90 9.28 2.30
C ILE A 62 -18.57 9.35 0.93
N THR A 63 -19.76 8.78 0.80
CA THR A 63 -20.50 8.83 -0.47
C THR A 63 -21.26 10.15 -0.59
N LYS A 64 -21.45 10.65 -1.81
CA LYS A 64 -22.21 11.89 -2.05
C LYS A 64 -23.70 11.64 -2.22
N GLU A 65 -24.05 10.52 -2.85
CA GLU A 65 -25.42 10.12 -3.11
C GLU A 65 -25.74 8.87 -2.27
N TYR A 66 -26.97 8.81 -1.72
CA TYR A 66 -27.46 7.65 -1.00
C TYR A 66 -27.88 6.60 -2.03
N GLU A 67 -26.89 5.92 -2.61
CA GLU A 67 -27.10 4.73 -3.43
C GLU A 67 -27.51 3.57 -2.51
N PRO A 68 -28.60 2.85 -2.81
CA PRO A 68 -28.99 1.71 -2.00
C PRO A 68 -27.98 0.57 -2.23
N ASP A 69 -27.10 0.43 -1.25
CA ASP A 69 -26.41 -0.79 -0.83
C ASP A 69 -24.93 -1.00 -1.24
N ILE A 70 -24.17 0.08 -1.42
CA ILE A 70 -22.70 0.04 -1.52
C ILE A 70 -22.06 -0.79 -0.37
N PRO A 71 -22.50 -0.68 0.90
CA PRO A 71 -21.91 -1.48 1.98
C PRO A 71 -22.07 -2.98 1.80
N ASN A 72 -23.23 -3.50 1.37
CA ASN A 72 -23.38 -4.94 1.20
C ASN A 72 -22.60 -5.44 -0.03
N TYR A 73 -22.55 -4.66 -1.11
CA TYR A 73 -21.72 -5.03 -2.27
C TYR A 73 -20.24 -5.19 -1.89
N LEU A 74 -19.72 -4.31 -1.04
CA LEU A 74 -18.36 -4.41 -0.53
C LEU A 74 -18.18 -5.61 0.43
N ARG A 75 -19.18 -5.92 1.27
CA ARG A 75 -19.17 -7.12 2.13
C ARG A 75 -19.17 -8.41 1.32
N ASP A 76 -19.94 -8.48 0.24
CA ASP A 76 -20.01 -9.64 -0.66
C ASP A 76 -18.67 -9.88 -1.39
N LYS A 77 -17.91 -8.82 -1.63
CA LYS A 77 -16.52 -8.91 -2.11
C LYS A 77 -15.50 -9.32 -1.02
N GLY A 78 -15.95 -9.51 0.22
CA GLY A 78 -15.13 -9.92 1.36
C GLY A 78 -14.47 -8.77 2.12
N TYR A 79 -14.87 -7.53 1.91
CA TYR A 79 -14.36 -6.39 2.69
C TYR A 79 -15.08 -6.28 4.05
N GLY A 80 -14.33 -5.96 5.10
CA GLY A 80 -14.90 -5.63 6.40
C GLY A 80 -15.40 -4.19 6.41
N VAL A 81 -16.71 -3.99 6.30
CA VAL A 81 -17.32 -2.66 6.22
C VAL A 81 -18.22 -2.36 7.42
N THR A 82 -17.86 -1.33 8.16
CA THR A 82 -18.72 -0.66 9.14
C THR A 82 -19.27 0.60 8.47
N ASN A 83 -20.58 0.86 8.57
CA ASN A 83 -21.18 2.06 7.98
C ASN A 83 -22.13 2.75 8.96
N TRP A 84 -22.27 4.06 8.82
CA TRP A 84 -23.19 4.88 9.59
C TRP A 84 -23.62 6.10 8.77
N VAL A 85 -24.77 6.68 9.12
CA VAL A 85 -25.26 7.92 8.53
C VAL A 85 -24.58 9.10 9.23
N ALA A 86 -24.05 10.03 8.45
CA ALA A 86 -23.46 11.27 8.92
C ALA A 86 -24.09 12.47 8.21
N TYR A 87 -23.94 13.66 8.77
CA TYR A 87 -24.47 14.90 8.19
C TYR A 87 -23.32 15.80 7.73
N GLY A 88 -23.32 16.13 6.44
CA GLY A 88 -22.45 17.14 5.86
C GLY A 88 -23.19 18.45 5.63
N ARG A 89 -22.47 19.46 5.10
CA ARG A 89 -23.07 20.76 4.76
C ARG A 89 -24.26 20.66 3.80
N GLU A 90 -24.22 19.67 2.90
CA GLU A 90 -25.22 19.46 1.84
C GLU A 90 -26.28 18.41 2.23
N GLY A 91 -26.33 17.98 3.50
CA GLY A 91 -27.31 17.00 3.99
C GLY A 91 -26.69 15.66 4.42
N GLU A 92 -27.52 14.63 4.46
CA GLU A 92 -27.13 13.27 4.86
C GLU A 92 -26.12 12.65 3.89
N ARG A 93 -25.13 11.96 4.44
CA ARG A 93 -24.06 11.25 3.73
C ARG A 93 -23.86 9.89 4.39
N LEU A 94 -23.59 8.88 3.58
CA LEU A 94 -23.19 7.57 4.11
C LEU A 94 -21.67 7.59 4.33
N MET A 95 -21.25 7.34 5.56
CA MET A 95 -19.85 7.08 5.88
C MET A 95 -19.62 5.59 6.04
N MET A 96 -18.49 5.13 5.50
CA MET A 96 -18.05 3.75 5.58
C MET A 96 -16.61 3.72 6.06
N GLU A 97 -16.34 2.94 7.09
CA GLU A 97 -15.01 2.56 7.51
C GLU A 97 -14.73 1.13 7.05
N ILE A 98 -13.70 0.97 6.24
CA ILE A 98 -13.38 -0.27 5.55
C ILE A 98 -11.98 -0.71 5.96
N LEU A 99 -11.87 -1.87 6.60
CA LEU A 99 -10.58 -2.48 6.86
C LEU A 99 -10.21 -3.39 5.68
N THR A 100 -9.06 -3.13 5.05
CA THR A 100 -8.57 -3.91 3.91
C THR A 100 -7.07 -4.16 4.00
N SER A 101 -6.56 -5.16 3.30
CA SER A 101 -5.12 -5.32 3.12
C SER A 101 -4.58 -4.21 2.20
N ARG A 102 -3.33 -3.79 2.44
CA ARG A 102 -2.65 -2.78 1.62
C ARG A 102 -2.55 -3.20 0.15
N ARG A 103 -2.38 -4.50 -0.10
CA ARG A 103 -2.38 -5.08 -1.46
C ARG A 103 -3.72 -4.89 -2.19
N SER A 104 -4.83 -4.92 -1.45
CA SER A 104 -6.18 -4.80 -1.99
C SER A 104 -6.69 -3.35 -2.04
N GLU A 105 -5.91 -2.38 -1.57
CA GLU A 105 -6.26 -0.94 -1.53
C GLU A 105 -6.69 -0.43 -2.90
N LYS A 106 -5.85 -0.65 -3.92
CA LYS A 106 -6.14 -0.19 -5.29
C LYS A 106 -7.46 -0.76 -5.82
N ALA A 107 -7.67 -2.06 -5.64
CA ALA A 107 -8.90 -2.74 -6.06
C ALA A 107 -10.14 -2.22 -5.32
N LEU A 108 -9.99 -1.87 -4.04
CA LEU A 108 -11.05 -1.23 -3.26
C LEU A 108 -11.37 0.15 -3.83
N TYR A 109 -10.37 0.98 -4.10
CA TYR A 109 -10.56 2.33 -4.66
C TYR A 109 -11.24 2.28 -6.01
N ASP A 110 -10.82 1.39 -6.89
CA ASP A 110 -11.44 1.21 -8.21
C ASP A 110 -12.90 0.77 -8.08
N THR A 111 -13.19 -0.11 -7.12
CA THR A 111 -14.57 -0.54 -6.83
C THR A 111 -15.43 0.61 -6.29
N VAL A 112 -14.92 1.37 -5.32
CA VAL A 112 -15.66 2.50 -4.74
C VAL A 112 -15.91 3.59 -5.78
N LYS A 113 -14.91 3.93 -6.60
CA LYS A 113 -15.06 4.93 -7.68
C LYS A 113 -16.03 4.49 -8.78
N LEU A 114 -16.14 3.19 -9.03
CA LEU A 114 -17.13 2.64 -9.96
C LEU A 114 -18.56 2.79 -9.42
N LEU A 115 -18.75 2.62 -8.11
CA LEU A 115 -20.06 2.70 -7.46
C LEU A 115 -20.48 4.15 -7.19
N ASP A 116 -19.56 4.99 -6.72
CA ASP A 116 -19.78 6.43 -6.54
C ASP A 116 -18.53 7.20 -7.01
N PRO A 117 -18.55 7.76 -8.23
CA PRO A 117 -17.46 8.57 -8.78
C PRO A 117 -17.16 9.85 -7.99
N LYS A 118 -18.11 10.32 -7.17
CA LYS A 118 -17.98 11.51 -6.32
C LYS A 118 -17.65 11.15 -4.87
N ALA A 119 -17.39 9.88 -4.58
CA ALA A 119 -17.01 9.44 -3.25
C ALA A 119 -15.69 10.08 -2.82
N PHE A 120 -15.65 10.51 -1.57
CA PHE A 120 -14.45 11.03 -0.94
C PHE A 120 -13.79 9.91 -0.13
N ILE A 121 -12.52 9.63 -0.43
CA ILE A 121 -11.79 8.47 0.09
C ILE A 121 -10.55 8.96 0.84
N ILE A 122 -10.36 8.51 2.08
CA ILE A 122 -9.15 8.73 2.88
C ILE A 122 -8.67 7.39 3.43
N SER A 123 -7.37 7.12 3.33
CA SER A 123 -6.72 5.98 3.98
C SER A 123 -5.89 6.39 5.19
N HIS A 124 -5.92 5.53 6.21
CA HIS A 124 -5.10 5.63 7.41
C HIS A 124 -4.34 4.33 7.65
N GLU A 125 -3.10 4.45 8.11
CA GLU A 125 -2.29 3.32 8.55
C GLU A 125 -2.51 3.06 10.05
N PRO A 126 -3.18 1.96 10.42
CA PRO A 126 -3.33 1.56 11.81
C PRO A 126 -1.98 1.17 12.42
N LYS A 127 -1.69 1.66 13.63
CA LYS A 127 -0.44 1.36 14.35
C LYS A 127 -0.47 0.04 15.12
N ALA A 128 -1.64 -0.36 15.62
CA ALA A 128 -1.82 -1.58 16.41
C ALA A 128 -3.25 -2.11 16.26
N PHE A 129 -3.40 -3.43 16.34
CA PHE A 129 -4.69 -4.12 16.27
C PHE A 129 -4.97 -4.84 17.59
N PHE A 130 -6.14 -4.61 18.17
CA PHE A 130 -6.61 -5.29 19.37
C PHE A 130 -8.05 -5.79 19.14
N GLY A 131 -8.24 -7.11 19.03
CA GLY A 131 -9.56 -7.72 18.81
C GLY A 131 -10.17 -7.46 17.42
N GLY A 132 -11.35 -8.04 17.17
CA GLY A 132 -12.12 -7.86 15.92
C GLY A 132 -12.13 -9.06 14.96
N PHE A 133 -13.09 -9.05 14.02
CA PHE A 133 -13.34 -10.11 13.02
C PHE A 133 -12.09 -10.50 12.21
N TRP A 134 -11.21 -9.53 11.94
CA TRP A 134 -10.01 -9.73 11.12
C TRP A 134 -8.79 -10.32 11.87
N VAL A 135 -8.80 -10.36 13.21
CA VAL A 135 -7.71 -10.99 13.99
C VAL A 135 -7.65 -12.50 13.76
N LYS A 136 -8.75 -13.12 13.28
CA LYS A 136 -8.77 -14.54 12.90
C LYS A 136 -8.08 -14.83 11.55
N GLY A 137 -7.99 -13.84 10.65
CA GLY A 137 -7.27 -13.95 9.37
C GLY A 137 -5.76 -13.69 9.48
N LEU A 138 -5.32 -13.01 10.54
CA LEU A 138 -3.90 -12.69 10.81
C LEU A 138 -3.04 -13.88 11.25
N ARG A 139 -3.61 -15.08 11.42
CA ARG A 139 -2.95 -16.22 12.08
C ARG A 139 -2.65 -17.41 11.16
N ARG A 140 -2.56 -17.22 9.84
CA ARG A 140 -2.06 -18.26 8.91
C ARG A 140 -1.00 -17.73 7.97
#